data_AF-A0A8S3S8M0-F1
#
_entry.id   AF-A0A8S3S8M0-F1
#
_cell.length_a   1.000
_cell.length_b   1.000
_cell.length_c   1.000
_cell.angle_alpha   90.00
_cell.angle_beta   90.00
_cell.angle_gamma   90.00
#
_symmetry.space_group_name_H-M   'P 1'
#
loop_
_entity.id
_entity.type
_entity.pdbx_description
1 polymer ?
#
loop_
_entity_poly.entity_id
_entity_poly.type
_entity_poly.pdbx_seq_one_letter_code
_entity_poly.pdbx_strand_id
1 'polypeptide(L)'
;MAGSKHLKPHHVIDLSSVGSNIPISAKKICNVHPDMLMGYYCTDHVIVCCRACIPKEACIHKEHRKCDNILPLEHASKDVKKSALFTDVMQDIKHLITTLNDLHNNRESNLQSLLKTKSLITKQIREVKSELLTHIDNLEHDLYVTLSCLHQKLEIQINKQKEHISQVLRSLKENENEVDSLKNHGKDVSCAVGVTRDQQGNIYYGRRNSSNIQRMSSDGKNCEDMLNIDNGYPHGMCFGNDFTKLFVINDCLKSVFAYTCRH
;
A
#
# COMPACT_ATOMS: atom_id res chain seq x y z
N MET A 1 -33.61 0.53 -40.07
CA MET A 1 -33.94 1.93 -40.44
C MET A 1 -34.46 2.64 -39.21
N ALA A 2 -33.61 3.43 -38.54
CA ALA A 2 -34.00 4.20 -37.36
C ALA A 2 -34.20 5.66 -37.78
N GLY A 3 -35.45 6.14 -37.70
CA GLY A 3 -35.80 7.52 -38.03
C GLY A 3 -35.35 8.47 -36.92
N SER A 4 -34.38 9.32 -37.22
CA SER A 4 -33.91 10.37 -36.32
C SER A 4 -34.94 11.52 -36.30
N LYS A 5 -35.64 11.70 -35.18
CA LYS A 5 -36.57 12.81 -34.99
C LYS A 5 -35.77 14.07 -34.69
N HIS A 6 -35.78 15.04 -35.61
CA HIS A 6 -35.22 16.37 -35.38
C HIS A 6 -35.91 17.06 -34.20
N LEU A 7 -35.16 17.33 -33.13
CA LEU A 7 -35.58 18.21 -32.05
C LEU A 7 -35.56 19.66 -32.56
N LYS A 8 -36.68 20.36 -32.47
CA LYS A 8 -36.77 21.78 -32.83
C LYS A 8 -35.89 22.61 -31.87
N PRO A 9 -35.23 23.69 -32.32
CA PRO A 9 -34.51 24.58 -31.43
C PRO A 9 -35.49 25.24 -30.46
N HIS A 10 -35.27 25.03 -29.16
CA HIS A 10 -36.06 25.65 -28.10
C HIS A 10 -35.28 26.86 -27.56
N HIS A 11 -35.82 28.06 -27.76
CA HIS A 11 -35.26 29.27 -27.18
C HIS A 11 -35.69 29.34 -25.70
N VAL A 12 -34.74 29.14 -24.79
CA VAL A 12 -34.95 29.32 -23.35
C VAL A 12 -34.98 30.82 -23.08
N ILE A 13 -36.17 31.34 -22.75
CA ILE A 13 -36.35 32.73 -22.32
C ILE A 13 -35.94 32.81 -20.85
N ASP A 14 -35.00 33.70 -20.54
CA ASP A 14 -34.61 33.99 -19.17
C ASP A 14 -35.72 34.76 -18.46
N LEU A 15 -36.39 34.09 -17.51
CA LEU A 15 -37.52 34.63 -16.75
C LEU A 15 -37.11 35.79 -15.81
N SER A 16 -35.81 36.01 -15.58
CA SER A 16 -35.31 37.17 -14.82
C SER A 16 -35.56 38.51 -15.52
N SER A 17 -35.87 38.49 -16.83
CA SER A 17 -36.13 39.67 -17.65
C SER A 17 -37.59 40.16 -17.63
N VAL A 18 -38.51 39.40 -17.04
CA VAL A 18 -39.94 39.77 -16.97
C VAL A 18 -40.17 40.61 -15.70
N GLY A 19 -39.93 41.92 -15.84
CA GLY A 19 -40.06 42.90 -14.76
C GLY A 19 -41.48 42.98 -14.17
N SER A 20 -41.50 42.96 -12.83
CA SER A 20 -42.67 42.99 -11.96
C SER A 20 -43.37 44.36 -11.93
N ASN A 21 -44.70 44.32 -11.79
CA ASN A 21 -45.62 45.41 -11.44
C ASN A 21 -45.97 46.42 -12.54
N ILE A 22 -47.05 46.13 -13.27
CA ILE A 22 -47.85 47.15 -13.95
C ILE A 22 -48.89 47.65 -12.93
N PRO A 23 -48.87 48.93 -12.50
CA PRO A 23 -49.93 49.47 -11.66
C PRO A 23 -51.23 49.58 -12.48
N ILE A 24 -52.23 48.75 -12.16
CA ILE A 24 -53.52 48.66 -12.88
C ILE A 24 -54.50 49.79 -12.48
N SER A 25 -54.14 50.68 -11.55
CA SER A 25 -55.07 51.65 -10.96
C SER A 25 -54.55 53.08 -11.03
N ALA A 26 -54.85 53.78 -12.12
CA ALA A 26 -54.85 55.23 -12.17
C ALA A 26 -56.07 55.70 -12.99
N LYS A 27 -56.84 56.66 -12.45
CA LYS A 27 -57.89 57.34 -13.21
C LYS A 27 -57.24 58.03 -14.40
N LYS A 28 -57.59 57.60 -15.61
CA LYS A 28 -56.98 58.12 -16.83
C LYS A 28 -57.64 59.42 -17.26
N ILE A 29 -56.83 60.43 -17.51
CA ILE A 29 -57.23 61.72 -18.07
C ILE A 29 -57.28 61.60 -19.59
N CYS A 30 -58.14 62.37 -20.25
CA CYS A 30 -58.18 62.42 -21.69
C CYS A 30 -56.92 63.09 -22.26
N ASN A 31 -56.24 62.40 -23.17
CA ASN A 31 -55.04 62.94 -23.83
C ASN A 31 -55.32 64.22 -24.66
N VAL A 32 -56.57 64.48 -25.04
CA VAL A 32 -57.00 65.63 -25.84
C VAL A 32 -57.65 66.72 -24.97
N HIS A 33 -58.26 66.34 -23.86
CA HIS A 33 -58.94 67.24 -22.93
C HIS A 33 -58.33 67.04 -21.53
N PRO A 34 -57.22 67.71 -21.20
CA PRO A 34 -56.42 67.45 -19.99
C PRO A 34 -57.16 67.65 -18.67
N ASP A 35 -58.29 68.36 -18.67
CA ASP A 35 -59.11 68.58 -17.48
C ASP A 35 -60.26 67.56 -17.35
N MET A 36 -60.39 66.63 -18.30
CA MET A 36 -61.54 65.73 -18.38
C MET A 36 -61.13 64.28 -18.16
N LEU A 37 -61.86 63.63 -17.26
CA LEU A 37 -61.69 62.20 -16.98
C LEU A 37 -62.30 61.34 -18.09
N MET A 38 -61.62 60.24 -18.38
CA MET A 38 -62.12 59.19 -19.26
C MET A 38 -63.21 58.41 -18.54
N GLY A 39 -64.45 58.49 -19.03
CA GLY A 39 -65.64 57.97 -18.32
C GLY A 39 -66.68 57.32 -19.22
N TYR A 40 -66.43 57.24 -20.54
CA TYR A 40 -67.33 56.62 -21.50
C TYR A 40 -66.56 55.62 -22.37
N TYR A 41 -67.26 54.64 -22.92
CA TYR A 41 -66.74 53.66 -23.85
C TYR A 41 -67.57 53.67 -25.13
N CYS A 42 -66.90 53.81 -26.27
CA CYS A 42 -67.52 53.70 -27.59
C CYS A 42 -67.33 52.29 -28.12
N THR A 43 -68.42 51.55 -28.33
CA THR A 43 -68.36 50.17 -28.83
C THR A 43 -67.95 50.11 -30.30
N ASP A 44 -68.35 51.10 -31.10
CA ASP A 44 -68.12 51.13 -32.55
C ASP A 44 -66.62 51.27 -32.88
N HIS A 45 -65.86 51.91 -31.99
CA HIS A 45 -64.42 52.13 -32.14
C HIS A 45 -63.59 51.34 -31.13
N VAL A 46 -64.22 50.66 -30.16
CA VAL A 46 -63.55 49.87 -29.11
C VAL A 46 -62.53 50.72 -28.32
N ILE A 47 -62.89 51.96 -28.00
CA ILE A 47 -62.04 52.90 -27.24
C ILE A 47 -62.78 53.58 -26.09
N VAL A 48 -62.04 53.87 -25.02
CA VAL A 48 -62.51 54.71 -23.91
C VAL A 48 -62.37 56.17 -24.31
N CYS A 49 -63.33 57.02 -23.96
CA CYS A 49 -63.34 58.45 -24.25
C CYS A 49 -63.89 59.29 -23.08
N CYS A 50 -63.72 60.62 -23.15
CA CYS A 50 -64.29 61.56 -22.17
C CYS A 50 -65.58 62.19 -22.70
N ARG A 51 -66.37 62.83 -21.83
CA ARG A 51 -67.65 63.44 -22.22
C ARG A 51 -67.51 64.48 -23.34
N ALA A 52 -66.40 65.22 -23.38
CA ALA A 52 -66.14 66.24 -24.39
C ALA A 52 -65.82 65.66 -25.78
N CYS A 53 -65.38 64.40 -25.85
CA CYS A 53 -65.11 63.69 -27.12
C CYS A 53 -66.38 63.21 -27.83
N ILE A 54 -67.53 63.16 -27.14
CA ILE A 54 -68.79 62.62 -27.68
C ILE A 54 -69.42 63.59 -28.71
N PRO A 55 -69.65 64.88 -28.39
CA PRO A 55 -70.35 65.79 -29.29
C PRO A 55 -69.45 66.51 -30.31
N LYS A 56 -68.12 66.55 -30.11
CA LYS A 56 -67.20 67.39 -30.91
C LYS A 56 -66.35 66.59 -31.90
N GLU A 57 -66.08 67.21 -33.05
CA GLU A 57 -65.08 66.81 -34.05
C GLU A 57 -63.62 66.89 -33.52
N ALA A 58 -63.42 67.24 -32.25
CA ALA A 58 -62.10 67.47 -31.66
C ALA A 58 -61.38 66.20 -31.18
N CYS A 59 -61.99 65.02 -31.26
CA CYS A 59 -61.29 63.78 -30.88
C CYS A 59 -60.38 63.32 -32.03
N ILE A 60 -59.07 63.20 -31.76
CA ILE A 60 -58.03 62.76 -32.72
C ILE A 60 -58.39 61.42 -33.40
N HIS A 61 -59.29 60.61 -32.82
CA HIS A 61 -59.56 59.24 -33.24
C HIS A 61 -60.94 58.99 -33.91
N LYS A 62 -61.62 60.04 -34.42
CA LYS A 62 -62.89 60.05 -35.23
C LYS A 62 -64.12 60.61 -34.50
N GLU A 63 -65.09 61.08 -35.29
CA GLU A 63 -66.38 61.65 -34.89
C GLU A 63 -67.26 60.63 -34.15
N HIS A 64 -67.18 60.59 -32.82
CA HIS A 64 -68.13 59.82 -32.00
C HIS A 64 -69.58 60.31 -32.13
N ARG A 65 -69.81 61.46 -32.78
CA ARG A 65 -71.14 62.01 -33.08
C ARG A 65 -72.01 61.06 -33.92
N LYS A 66 -71.40 60.21 -34.75
CA LYS A 66 -72.08 59.21 -35.59
C LYS A 66 -72.10 57.81 -34.96
N CYS A 67 -71.59 57.67 -33.74
CA CYS A 67 -71.60 56.40 -33.02
C CYS A 67 -72.91 56.26 -32.25
N ASP A 68 -73.65 55.21 -32.56
CA ASP A 68 -74.96 54.96 -31.93
C ASP A 68 -74.80 54.36 -30.52
N ASN A 69 -73.65 53.77 -30.22
CA ASN A 69 -73.45 52.95 -29.03
C ASN A 69 -72.29 53.46 -28.16
N ILE A 70 -72.56 54.52 -27.40
CA ILE A 70 -71.65 55.06 -26.37
C ILE A 70 -72.26 54.82 -25.00
N LEU A 71 -71.54 54.09 -24.15
CA LEU A 71 -72.01 53.69 -22.83
C LEU A 71 -71.12 54.31 -21.74
N PRO A 72 -71.67 54.63 -20.55
CA PRO A 72 -70.86 54.91 -19.38
C PRO A 72 -69.88 53.76 -19.13
N LEU A 73 -68.63 54.09 -18.78
CA LEU A 73 -67.56 53.10 -18.58
C LEU A 73 -67.91 52.11 -17.47
N GLU A 74 -68.71 52.52 -16.48
CA GLU A 74 -69.22 51.66 -15.42
C GLU A 74 -70.14 50.56 -15.95
N HIS A 75 -70.90 50.82 -17.01
CA HIS A 75 -71.77 49.82 -17.65
C HIS A 75 -70.94 48.92 -18.57
N ALA A 76 -70.11 49.50 -19.43
CA ALA A 76 -69.23 48.72 -20.31
C ALA A 76 -68.28 47.79 -19.52
N SER A 77 -67.74 48.26 -18.39
CA SER A 77 -66.86 47.44 -17.53
C SER A 77 -67.59 46.31 -16.81
N LYS A 78 -68.85 46.49 -16.44
CA LYS A 78 -69.67 45.41 -15.86
C LYS A 78 -69.90 44.29 -16.88
N ASP A 79 -70.14 44.66 -18.14
CA ASP A 79 -70.40 43.70 -19.22
C ASP A 79 -69.11 42.95 -19.59
N VAL A 80 -67.97 43.64 -19.66
CA VAL A 80 -66.66 43.00 -19.88
C VAL A 80 -66.30 42.03 -18.77
N LYS A 81 -66.53 42.39 -17.50
CA LYS A 81 -66.28 41.51 -16.35
C LYS A 81 -67.15 40.24 -16.35
N LYS A 82 -68.31 40.29 -17.00
CA LYS A 82 -69.24 39.16 -17.15
C LYS A 82 -69.07 38.44 -18.50
N SER A 83 -68.23 38.95 -19.39
CA SER A 83 -68.02 38.35 -20.70
C SER A 83 -67.37 36.98 -20.56
N ALA A 84 -67.86 36.02 -21.35
CA ALA A 84 -67.31 34.66 -21.39
C ALA A 84 -65.80 34.67 -21.68
N LEU A 85 -65.35 35.53 -22.59
CA LEU A 85 -63.93 35.67 -22.92
C LEU A 85 -63.08 36.06 -21.69
N PHE A 86 -63.54 37.00 -20.86
CA PHE A 86 -62.80 37.43 -19.68
C PHE A 86 -62.78 36.33 -18.60
N THR A 87 -63.89 35.61 -18.43
CA THR A 87 -63.93 34.48 -17.48
C THR A 87 -63.03 33.33 -17.91
N ASP A 88 -63.01 33.01 -19.21
CA ASP A 88 -62.19 31.93 -19.77
C ASP A 88 -60.70 32.25 -19.63
N VAL A 89 -60.27 33.46 -20.02
CA VAL A 89 -58.87 33.90 -19.87
C VAL A 89 -58.46 33.93 -18.40
N MET A 90 -59.33 34.38 -17.49
CA MET A 90 -59.04 34.35 -16.05
C MET A 90 -58.92 32.93 -15.50
N GLN A 91 -59.71 32.00 -16.01
CA GLN A 91 -59.62 30.59 -15.65
C GLN A 91 -58.32 29.96 -16.17
N ASP A 92 -57.94 30.26 -17.41
CA ASP A 92 -56.68 29.80 -18.00
C ASP A 92 -55.47 30.34 -17.24
N ILE A 93 -55.49 31.62 -16.86
CA ILE A 93 -54.43 32.22 -16.02
C ILE A 93 -54.34 31.50 -14.67
N LYS A 94 -55.48 31.21 -14.02
CA LYS A 94 -55.48 30.44 -12.76
C LYS A 94 -54.91 29.04 -12.94
N HIS A 95 -55.29 28.35 -14.02
CA HIS A 95 -54.77 27.03 -14.32
C HIS A 95 -53.25 27.05 -14.57
N LEU A 96 -52.76 28.05 -15.31
CA LEU A 96 -51.33 28.27 -15.53
C LEU A 96 -50.59 28.54 -14.22
N ILE A 97 -51.13 29.36 -13.34
CA ILE A 97 -50.55 29.63 -12.01
C ILE A 97 -50.43 28.33 -11.20
N THR A 98 -51.50 27.51 -11.15
CA THR A 98 -51.47 26.22 -10.44
C THR A 98 -50.41 25.29 -11.04
N THR A 99 -50.40 25.14 -12.37
CA THR A 99 -49.43 24.29 -13.07
C THR A 99 -47.98 24.73 -12.80
N LEU A 100 -47.72 26.03 -12.82
CA LEU A 100 -46.39 26.58 -12.55
C LEU A 100 -45.97 26.40 -11.08
N ASN A 101 -46.90 26.52 -10.13
CA ASN A 101 -46.62 26.24 -8.72
C ASN A 101 -46.31 24.76 -8.48
N ASP A 102 -47.06 23.85 -9.10
CA ASP A 102 -46.81 22.41 -9.00
C ASP A 102 -45.45 22.05 -9.60
N LEU A 103 -45.13 22.62 -10.76
CA LEU A 103 -43.82 22.46 -11.40
C LEU A 103 -42.70 23.00 -10.50
N HIS A 104 -42.87 24.19 -9.91
CA HIS A 104 -41.91 24.79 -9.00
C HIS A 104 -41.65 23.88 -7.80
N ASN A 105 -42.70 23.40 -7.14
CA ASN A 105 -42.60 22.49 -5.99
C ASN A 105 -41.93 21.16 -6.36
N ASN A 106 -42.23 20.63 -7.56
CA ASN A 106 -41.59 19.43 -8.07
C ASN A 106 -40.07 19.67 -8.29
N ARG A 107 -39.69 20.81 -8.87
CA ARG A 107 -38.28 21.17 -9.09
C ARG A 107 -37.52 21.35 -7.78
N GLU A 108 -38.14 21.98 -6.79
CA GLU A 108 -37.55 22.12 -5.45
C GLU A 108 -37.33 20.75 -4.80
N SER A 109 -38.34 19.86 -4.84
CA SER A 109 -38.21 18.50 -4.31
C SER A 109 -37.10 17.71 -5.01
N ASN A 110 -37.00 17.79 -6.34
CA ASN A 110 -35.94 17.15 -7.12
C ASN A 110 -34.56 17.71 -6.76
N LEU A 111 -34.43 19.01 -6.55
CA LEU A 111 -33.18 19.64 -6.14
C LEU A 111 -32.73 19.11 -4.76
N GLN A 112 -33.65 19.04 -3.80
CA GLN A 112 -33.37 18.50 -2.47
C GLN A 112 -32.95 17.02 -2.54
N SER A 113 -33.63 16.22 -3.35
CA SER A 113 -33.27 14.83 -3.66
C SER A 113 -31.84 14.72 -4.21
N LEU A 114 -31.50 15.52 -5.23
CA LEU A 114 -30.19 15.53 -5.84
C LEU A 114 -29.09 15.93 -4.85
N LEU A 115 -29.34 16.93 -3.99
CA LEU A 115 -28.40 17.35 -2.95
C LEU A 115 -28.15 16.24 -1.92
N LYS A 116 -29.19 15.51 -1.51
CA LYS A 116 -29.07 14.35 -0.63
C LYS A 116 -28.29 13.21 -1.29
N THR A 117 -28.57 12.91 -2.55
CA THR A 117 -27.83 11.87 -3.30
C THR A 117 -26.36 12.26 -3.45
N LYS A 118 -26.06 13.53 -3.76
CA LYS A 118 -24.68 14.02 -3.82
C LYS A 118 -23.95 13.83 -2.49
N SER A 119 -24.57 14.18 -1.36
CA SER A 119 -23.94 14.04 -0.05
C SER A 119 -23.72 12.57 0.33
N LEU A 120 -24.69 11.69 0.02
CA LEU A 120 -24.57 10.25 0.23
C LEU A 120 -23.42 9.65 -0.57
N ILE A 121 -23.36 9.92 -1.89
CA ILE A 121 -22.29 9.42 -2.75
C ILE A 121 -20.92 9.94 -2.26
N THR A 122 -20.85 11.22 -1.86
CA THR A 122 -19.61 11.79 -1.31
C THR A 122 -19.17 11.07 -0.03
N LYS A 123 -20.12 10.66 0.83
CA LYS A 123 -19.82 9.89 2.03
C LYS A 123 -19.33 8.48 1.69
N GLN A 124 -20.02 7.78 0.79
CA GLN A 124 -19.63 6.44 0.33
C GLN A 124 -18.22 6.42 -0.29
N ILE A 125 -17.88 7.42 -1.10
CA ILE A 125 -16.52 7.56 -1.66
C ILE A 125 -15.47 7.66 -0.54
N ARG A 126 -15.75 8.40 0.52
CA ARG A 126 -14.82 8.52 1.67
C ARG A 126 -14.70 7.21 2.45
N GLU A 127 -15.80 6.49 2.64
CA GLU A 127 -15.82 5.20 3.33
C GLU A 127 -14.99 4.17 2.58
N VAL A 128 -15.25 3.97 1.29
CA VAL A 128 -14.47 3.06 0.44
C VAL A 128 -12.99 3.44 0.42
N LYS A 129 -12.66 4.73 0.34
CA LYS A 129 -11.27 5.20 0.42
C LYS A 129 -10.62 4.82 1.75
N SER A 130 -11.34 5.00 2.86
CA SER A 130 -10.83 4.65 4.19
C SER A 130 -10.58 3.16 4.31
N GLU A 131 -11.52 2.33 3.85
CA GLU A 131 -11.40 0.87 3.88
C GLU A 131 -10.21 0.38 3.04
N LEU A 132 -10.02 0.95 1.85
CA LEU A 132 -8.88 0.61 0.98
C LEU A 132 -7.54 0.96 1.63
N LEU A 133 -7.43 2.14 2.25
CA LEU A 133 -6.21 2.56 2.95
C LEU A 133 -5.89 1.60 4.10
N THR A 134 -6.88 1.28 4.95
CA THR A 134 -6.69 0.31 6.04
C THR A 134 -6.28 -1.06 5.54
N HIS A 135 -6.83 -1.53 4.42
CA HIS A 135 -6.43 -2.82 3.85
C HIS A 135 -4.98 -2.80 3.34
N ILE A 136 -4.57 -1.71 2.68
CA ILE A 136 -3.19 -1.53 2.21
C ILE A 136 -2.23 -1.49 3.41
N ASP A 137 -2.55 -0.73 4.46
CA ASP A 137 -1.73 -0.63 5.66
C ASP A 137 -1.52 -2.01 6.32
N ASN A 138 -2.59 -2.82 6.38
CA ASN A 138 -2.52 -4.18 6.91
C ASN A 138 -1.64 -5.10 6.04
N LEU A 139 -1.79 -5.04 4.72
CA LEU A 139 -0.97 -5.83 3.80
C LEU A 139 0.51 -5.43 3.88
N GLU A 140 0.80 -4.14 3.95
CA GLU A 140 2.17 -3.63 4.12
C GLU A 140 2.77 -4.13 5.44
N HIS A 141 2.00 -4.07 6.53
CA HIS A 141 2.41 -4.58 7.83
C HIS A 141 2.72 -6.08 7.79
N ASP A 142 1.84 -6.90 7.22
CA ASP A 142 2.00 -8.35 7.11
C ASP A 142 3.26 -8.72 6.29
N LEU A 143 3.49 -8.01 5.19
CA LEU A 143 4.69 -8.17 4.36
C LEU A 143 5.96 -7.81 5.15
N TYR A 144 5.94 -6.70 5.89
CA TYR A 144 7.08 -6.27 6.70
C TYR A 144 7.41 -7.27 7.81
N VAL A 145 6.39 -7.77 8.53
CA VAL A 145 6.56 -8.79 9.57
C VAL A 145 7.13 -10.08 8.98
N THR A 146 6.62 -10.51 7.83
CA THR A 146 7.11 -11.71 7.12
C THR A 146 8.57 -11.55 6.71
N LEU A 147 8.92 -10.41 6.11
CA LEU A 147 10.29 -10.09 5.68
C LEU A 147 11.25 -10.10 6.88
N SER A 148 10.88 -9.43 7.97
CA SER A 148 11.67 -9.35 9.19
C SER A 148 11.91 -10.75 9.80
N CYS A 149 10.85 -11.58 9.87
CA CYS A 149 10.97 -12.94 10.38
C CYS A 149 11.89 -13.81 9.51
N LEU A 150 11.78 -13.72 8.18
CA LEU A 150 12.66 -14.43 7.25
C LEU A 150 14.11 -13.97 7.39
N HIS A 151 14.33 -12.66 7.48
CA HIS A 151 15.66 -12.08 7.65
C HIS A 151 16.32 -12.59 8.93
N GLN A 152 15.61 -12.53 10.06
CA GLN A 152 16.10 -13.01 11.34
C GLN A 152 16.43 -14.51 11.31
N LYS A 153 15.60 -15.34 10.66
CA LYS A 153 15.87 -16.78 10.49
C LYS A 153 17.15 -17.02 9.70
N LEU A 154 17.35 -16.30 8.60
CA LEU A 154 18.55 -16.42 7.77
C LEU A 154 19.79 -15.94 8.53
N GLU A 155 19.69 -14.85 9.27
CA GLU A 155 20.79 -14.33 10.11
C GLU A 155 21.23 -15.36 11.15
N ILE A 156 20.27 -15.99 11.85
CA ILE A 156 20.56 -17.05 12.83
C ILE A 156 21.26 -18.24 12.14
N GLN A 157 20.81 -18.65 10.95
CA GLN A 157 21.43 -19.75 10.21
C GLN A 157 22.86 -19.43 9.79
N ILE A 158 23.09 -18.23 9.24
CA ILE A 158 24.43 -17.78 8.82
C ILE A 158 25.37 -17.70 10.02
N ASN A 159 24.91 -17.13 11.14
CA ASN A 159 25.72 -17.06 12.36
C ASN A 159 26.07 -18.45 12.90
N LYS A 160 25.13 -19.40 12.89
CA LYS A 160 25.42 -20.79 13.28
C LYS A 160 26.47 -21.44 12.39
N GLN A 161 26.41 -21.21 11.07
CA GLN A 161 27.41 -21.70 10.12
C GLN A 161 28.77 -21.07 10.37
N LYS A 162 28.83 -19.75 10.62
CA LYS A 162 30.05 -19.02 10.95
C LYS A 162 30.73 -19.57 12.20
N GLU A 163 29.98 -19.86 13.26
CA GLU A 163 30.52 -20.46 14.49
C GLU A 163 31.10 -21.86 14.22
N HIS A 164 30.38 -22.69 13.46
CA HIS A 164 30.87 -24.03 13.09
C HIS A 164 32.17 -23.96 12.27
N ILE A 165 32.24 -23.06 11.28
CA ILE A 165 33.45 -22.84 10.48
C ILE A 165 34.61 -22.37 11.38
N SER A 166 34.33 -21.47 12.32
CA SER A 166 35.34 -20.97 13.27
C SER A 166 35.90 -22.08 14.16
N GLN A 167 35.04 -23.02 14.59
CA GLN A 167 35.47 -24.19 15.35
C GLN A 167 36.34 -25.13 14.51
N VAL A 168 35.94 -25.42 13.27
CA VAL A 168 36.73 -26.25 12.35
C VAL A 168 38.09 -25.62 12.07
N LEU A 169 38.15 -24.30 11.84
CA LEU A 169 39.40 -23.58 11.63
C LEU A 169 40.34 -23.71 12.83
N ARG A 170 39.82 -23.67 14.06
CA ARG A 170 40.62 -23.86 15.28
C ARG A 170 41.25 -25.26 15.31
N SER A 171 40.46 -26.30 15.10
CA SER A 171 40.96 -27.68 15.09
C SER A 171 41.96 -27.92 13.96
N LEU A 172 41.75 -27.34 12.77
CA LEU A 172 42.73 -27.43 11.69
C LEU A 172 44.05 -26.73 12.04
N LYS A 173 44.01 -25.60 12.75
CA LYS A 173 45.23 -24.91 13.21
C LYS A 173 45.98 -25.72 14.27
N GLU A 174 45.26 -26.37 15.17
CA GLU A 174 45.85 -27.30 16.16
C GLU A 174 46.55 -28.47 15.47
N ASN A 175 45.87 -29.10 14.51
CA ASN A 175 46.43 -30.20 13.72
C ASN A 175 47.65 -29.77 12.90
N GLU A 176 47.62 -28.58 12.29
CA GLU A 176 48.76 -28.01 11.57
C GLU A 176 49.99 -27.89 12.49
N ASN A 177 49.80 -27.35 13.70
CA ASN A 177 50.87 -27.23 14.69
C ASN A 177 51.41 -28.60 15.12
N GLU A 178 50.55 -29.61 15.28
CA GLU A 178 50.97 -30.96 15.64
C GLU A 178 51.79 -31.62 14.54
N VAL A 179 51.35 -31.52 13.28
CA VAL A 179 52.08 -32.03 12.11
C VAL A 179 53.43 -31.34 11.97
N ASP A 180 53.51 -30.02 12.17
CA ASP A 180 54.79 -29.30 12.19
C ASP A 180 55.71 -29.78 13.32
N SER A 181 55.14 -30.09 14.49
CA SER A 181 55.92 -30.65 15.60
C SER A 181 56.50 -32.02 15.26
N LEU A 182 55.70 -32.90 14.65
CA LEU A 182 56.09 -34.25 14.22
C LEU A 182 57.11 -34.20 13.08
N LYS A 183 56.98 -33.25 12.15
CA LYS A 183 57.97 -33.03 11.09
C LYS A 183 59.33 -32.64 11.66
N ASN A 184 59.35 -31.82 12.71
CA ASN A 184 60.59 -31.31 13.31
C ASN A 184 61.21 -32.24 14.36
N HIS A 185 60.41 -33.09 15.03
CA HIS A 185 60.87 -33.94 16.15
C HIS A 185 60.67 -35.44 15.95
N GLY A 186 59.93 -35.86 14.91
CA GLY A 186 59.68 -37.26 14.60
C GLY A 186 60.95 -37.95 14.15
N LYS A 187 61.60 -38.69 15.06
CA LYS A 187 62.70 -39.58 14.69
C LYS A 187 62.14 -40.85 14.06
N ASP A 188 62.77 -41.29 12.99
CA ASP A 188 62.37 -42.49 12.27
C ASP A 188 62.52 -43.74 13.16
N VAL A 189 61.39 -44.33 13.59
CA VAL A 189 61.30 -45.60 14.33
C VAL A 189 61.09 -46.78 13.37
N SER A 190 61.36 -46.59 12.07
CA SER A 190 61.28 -47.67 11.09
C SER A 190 62.15 -48.85 11.52
N CYS A 191 61.55 -50.03 11.45
CA CYS A 191 62.18 -51.31 11.76
C CYS A 191 62.55 -51.54 13.24
N ALA A 192 61.81 -50.97 14.19
CA ALA A 192 61.95 -51.35 15.60
C ALA A 192 61.64 -52.85 15.83
N VAL A 193 62.52 -53.55 16.52
CA VAL A 193 62.42 -54.98 16.89
C VAL A 193 62.96 -55.19 18.30
N GLY A 194 62.28 -56.05 19.06
CA GLY A 194 62.59 -56.29 20.47
C GLY A 194 62.37 -55.04 21.30
N VAL A 195 61.26 -54.96 22.04
CA VAL A 195 60.92 -53.78 22.85
C VAL A 195 60.86 -54.16 24.32
N THR A 196 61.47 -53.35 25.19
CA THR A 196 61.34 -53.50 26.64
C THR A 196 61.31 -52.14 27.34
N ARG A 197 61.09 -52.12 28.65
CA ARG A 197 60.92 -50.90 29.44
C ARG A 197 61.70 -50.99 30.75
N ASP A 198 62.34 -49.90 31.15
CA ASP A 198 62.96 -49.80 32.49
C ASP A 198 61.95 -49.37 33.57
N GLN A 199 62.44 -49.25 34.82
CA GLN A 199 61.62 -48.87 35.97
C GLN A 199 61.10 -47.43 35.90
N GLN A 200 61.87 -46.51 35.30
CA GLN A 200 61.48 -45.10 35.10
C GLN A 200 60.50 -44.94 33.93
N GLY A 201 60.36 -45.98 33.13
CA GLY A 201 59.40 -46.10 32.08
C GLY A 201 59.91 -45.75 30.68
N ASN A 202 61.23 -45.60 30.51
CA ASN A 202 61.86 -45.41 29.21
C ASN A 202 61.75 -46.70 28.39
N ILE A 203 61.55 -46.54 27.09
CA ILE A 203 61.36 -47.63 26.12
C ILE A 203 62.69 -47.91 25.45
N TYR A 204 63.08 -49.17 25.40
CA TYR A 204 64.28 -49.63 24.72
C TYR A 204 63.85 -50.48 23.54
N TYR A 205 64.45 -50.22 22.38
CA TYR A 205 64.17 -50.99 21.19
C TYR A 205 65.41 -51.20 20.34
N GLY A 206 65.52 -52.37 19.72
CA GLY A 206 66.49 -52.62 18.67
C GLY A 206 66.00 -52.10 17.34
N ARG A 207 66.89 -51.85 16.37
CA ARG A 207 66.49 -51.72 14.96
C ARG A 207 66.96 -52.95 14.18
N ARG A 208 66.08 -53.48 13.32
CA ARG A 208 66.30 -54.73 12.57
C ARG A 208 67.59 -54.71 11.73
N ASN A 209 68.03 -53.54 11.30
CA ASN A 209 69.20 -53.35 10.44
C ASN A 209 70.32 -52.53 11.12
N SER A 210 70.29 -52.37 12.45
CA SER A 210 71.38 -51.73 13.18
C SER A 210 71.82 -52.58 14.36
N SER A 211 73.11 -52.61 14.65
CA SER A 211 73.62 -53.20 15.88
C SER A 211 73.33 -52.36 17.12
N ASN A 212 72.59 -51.26 16.99
CA ASN A 212 72.26 -50.36 18.09
C ASN A 212 70.94 -50.72 18.76
N ILE A 213 70.94 -50.65 20.09
CA ILE A 213 69.75 -50.51 20.92
C ILE A 213 69.56 -49.02 21.18
N GLN A 214 68.37 -48.51 20.87
CA GLN A 214 67.97 -47.15 21.16
C GLN A 214 67.13 -47.10 22.42
N ARG A 215 67.34 -46.04 23.20
CA ARG A 215 66.51 -45.67 24.34
C ARG A 215 65.66 -44.48 23.97
N MET A 216 64.37 -44.56 24.25
CA MET A 216 63.38 -43.51 24.08
C MET A 216 62.75 -43.17 25.43
N SER A 217 62.62 -41.88 25.73
CA SER A 217 61.87 -41.44 26.92
C SER A 217 60.41 -41.91 26.87
N SER A 218 59.78 -42.02 28.04
CA SER A 218 58.38 -42.47 28.16
C SER A 218 57.35 -41.60 27.42
N ASP A 219 57.71 -40.36 27.10
CA ASP A 219 56.92 -39.41 26.31
C ASP A 219 57.23 -39.44 24.80
N GLY A 220 58.16 -40.31 24.36
CA GLY A 220 58.52 -40.48 22.95
C GLY A 220 59.43 -39.40 22.37
N LYS A 221 59.87 -38.41 23.15
CA LYS A 221 60.55 -37.22 22.62
C LYS A 221 62.06 -37.35 22.51
N ASN A 222 62.70 -38.10 23.40
CA ASN A 222 64.15 -38.22 23.46
C ASN A 222 64.59 -39.61 23.06
N CYS A 223 65.03 -39.81 21.81
CA CYS A 223 65.69 -41.04 21.38
C CYS A 223 67.21 -40.85 21.29
N GLU A 224 67.97 -41.77 21.87
CA GLU A 224 69.42 -41.83 21.81
C GLU A 224 69.91 -43.25 21.55
N ASP A 225 71.07 -43.38 20.89
CA ASP A 225 71.76 -44.66 20.73
C ASP A 225 72.42 -45.00 22.07
N MET A 226 71.99 -46.10 22.70
CA MET A 226 72.46 -46.45 24.04
C MET A 226 73.57 -47.49 24.02
N LEU A 227 73.39 -48.56 23.26
CA LEU A 227 74.31 -49.69 23.23
C LEU A 227 74.51 -50.15 21.80
N ASN A 228 75.77 -50.25 21.38
CA ASN A 228 76.14 -50.97 20.18
C ASN A 228 76.49 -52.41 20.58
N ILE A 229 75.80 -53.35 19.96
CA ILE A 229 76.00 -54.79 20.17
C ILE A 229 77.04 -55.26 19.16
N ASP A 230 78.23 -55.59 19.65
CA ASP A 230 79.27 -56.18 18.82
C ASP A 230 78.75 -57.49 18.18
N ASN A 231 78.73 -57.53 16.84
CA ASN A 231 78.35 -58.68 16.02
C ASN A 231 76.90 -59.19 16.18
N GLY A 232 75.91 -58.36 15.87
CA GLY A 232 74.55 -58.86 15.60
C GLY A 232 73.49 -57.78 15.53
N TYR A 233 72.27 -58.19 15.15
CA TYR A 233 71.08 -57.34 15.18
C TYR A 233 70.20 -57.76 16.37
N PRO A 234 69.86 -56.83 17.29
CA PRO A 234 68.97 -57.12 18.42
C PRO A 234 67.59 -57.51 17.90
N HIS A 235 67.09 -58.66 18.32
CA HIS A 235 65.77 -59.17 17.91
C HIS A 235 64.80 -59.28 19.10
N GLY A 236 65.30 -59.67 20.27
CA GLY A 236 64.52 -59.76 21.50
C GLY A 236 65.30 -59.17 22.65
N MET A 237 64.62 -58.51 23.59
CA MET A 237 65.25 -57.98 24.79
C MET A 237 64.29 -57.95 25.98
N CYS A 238 64.83 -58.09 27.19
CA CYS A 238 64.10 -57.91 28.43
C CYS A 238 65.03 -57.46 29.56
N PHE A 239 64.53 -56.66 30.48
CA PHE A 239 65.23 -56.41 31.74
C PHE A 239 65.08 -57.59 32.70
N GLY A 240 66.11 -57.83 33.52
CA GLY A 240 66.00 -58.65 34.71
C GLY A 240 65.04 -58.05 35.73
N ASN A 241 64.56 -58.86 36.68
CA ASN A 241 63.58 -58.43 37.69
C ASN A 241 64.05 -57.24 38.56
N ASP A 242 65.37 -57.08 38.71
CA ASP A 242 66.00 -56.00 39.47
C ASP A 242 66.37 -54.79 38.61
N PHE A 243 66.07 -54.81 37.30
CA PHE A 243 66.39 -53.78 36.30
C PHE A 243 67.88 -53.44 36.14
N THR A 244 68.79 -54.17 36.81
CA THR A 244 70.24 -53.91 36.75
C THR A 244 70.88 -54.50 35.49
N LYS A 245 70.20 -55.44 34.83
CA LYS A 245 70.69 -56.12 33.63
C LYS A 245 69.65 -56.11 32.52
N LEU A 246 70.11 -55.80 31.31
CA LEU A 246 69.36 -55.96 30.06
C LEU A 246 69.85 -57.23 29.36
N PHE A 247 68.94 -58.16 29.13
CA PHE A 247 69.18 -59.37 28.36
C PHE A 247 68.76 -59.12 26.91
N VAL A 248 69.63 -59.47 25.96
CA VAL A 248 69.42 -59.22 24.54
C VAL A 248 69.75 -60.49 23.76
N ILE A 249 68.86 -60.83 22.83
CA ILE A 249 69.01 -61.96 21.92
C ILE A 249 69.25 -61.38 20.53
N ASN A 250 70.32 -61.84 19.90
CA ASN A 250 70.66 -61.49 18.52
C ASN A 250 70.12 -62.55 17.56
N ASP A 251 69.65 -62.11 16.40
CA ASP A 251 69.11 -63.01 15.36
C ASP A 251 70.16 -64.03 14.85
N CYS A 252 71.45 -63.66 14.91
CA CYS A 252 72.54 -64.44 14.31
C CYS A 252 73.26 -65.41 15.26
N LEU A 253 73.33 -65.12 16.57
CA LEU A 253 74.30 -65.78 17.47
C LEU A 253 73.73 -66.88 18.37
N LYS A 254 72.42 -67.20 18.30
CA LYS A 254 71.74 -68.19 19.16
C LYS A 254 72.15 -68.12 20.66
N SER A 255 72.50 -66.92 21.11
CA SER A 255 73.10 -66.65 22.41
C SER A 255 72.38 -65.46 23.04
N VAL A 256 72.34 -65.45 24.38
CA VAL A 256 71.80 -64.33 25.16
C VAL A 256 72.96 -63.52 25.71
N PHE A 257 72.98 -62.23 25.39
CA PHE A 257 73.93 -61.27 25.93
C PHE A 257 73.29 -60.54 27.11
N ALA A 258 74.07 -60.30 28.17
CA ALA A 258 73.60 -59.57 29.34
C ALA A 258 74.46 -58.32 29.53
N TYR A 259 73.81 -57.15 29.55
CA TYR A 259 74.46 -55.85 29.70
C TYR A 259 74.09 -55.27 31.06
N THR A 260 75.10 -54.86 31.84
CA THR A 260 74.86 -54.14 33.10
C THR A 260 74.42 -52.71 32.80
N CYS A 261 73.23 -52.35 33.27
CA CYS A 261 72.67 -51.02 33.13
C CYS A 261 73.01 -50.22 34.39
N ARG A 262 73.57 -49.02 34.22
CA ARG A 262 73.71 -48.05 35.31
C ARG A 262 72.60 -47.02 35.14
N HIS A 263 71.73 -46.93 36.14
CA HIS A 263 70.69 -45.90 36.22
C HIS A 263 71.30 -44.53 36.55
#